data_AF-A0A937AN05-F1
#
_entry.id   AF-A0A937AN05-F1
#
_cell.length_a   1.000
_cell.length_b   1.000
_cell.length_c   1.000
_cell.angle_alpha   90.00
_cell.angle_beta   90.00
_cell.angle_gamma   90.00
#
_symmetry.space_group_name_H-M   'P 1'
#
loop_
_entity.id
_entity.type
_entity.pdbx_description
1 polymer ?
#
loop_
_entity_poly.entity_id
_entity_poly.type
_entity_poly.pdbx_seq_one_letter_code
_entity_poly.pdbx_strand_id
1 'polypeptide(L)'
;METRILKCRNIEESFLERWSIPNLQKMRLTEFTDTQNHDTFCYWVERFTIRLGSIKGHPSIKFGIYKRSNTNVKPSNYQNDELYSWSKGLKAETREEAFNKVKEMVIQTALAASNFDFSKIDSIRLNHLFKWKIAALYSKEQLIPIFKKQTLLDIASSVGIEVPNRPIFSQINIQLLRNKPSGYNIYEYAMDLLGRFAYSSDKGYYVIDTKNEGSRDMFAEMIDNDIVATKFGGTNDFSYIRNLSEKDIELELKTSAIEGEKLNKISILVLKHFLRLKPGDLIAIKSCDNQDNKNKSLNIIAYAMVVEREGKTYFLDDDLGQCIHVEFLESEVDLLINTSKYSHPIHPLTEETDIKEIFGKWMNTKKAIAETHRKRRKRRAGNVGNTRNQYRKGSKPYIADMRHNRIQKQFVETLKQKYGEVNVSAELNYTDVTLTYNGITTLYEIKPFALAEDCIRMGIGQLLSYSQLCATSNQIKLRIIGPNKANKYEKDLIRFIKANLKIDFDYESFHVS
;
A
#
# COMPACT_ATOMS: atom_id res chain seq x y z
N MET A 1 3.62 6.61 9.19
CA MET A 1 4.47 5.87 8.22
C MET A 1 5.88 5.65 8.77
N GLU A 2 6.50 6.70 9.33
CA GLU A 2 7.83 6.68 9.95
C GLU A 2 8.06 5.62 11.05
N THR A 3 7.06 5.40 11.92
CA THR A 3 7.12 4.34 12.96
C THR A 3 7.21 2.93 12.35
N ARG A 4 6.71 2.73 11.12
CA ARG A 4 6.73 1.43 10.44
C ARG A 4 8.11 1.15 9.83
N ILE A 5 8.72 2.16 9.22
CA ILE A 5 10.08 2.07 8.67
C ILE A 5 11.08 1.84 9.80
N LEU A 6 10.98 2.62 10.87
CA LEU A 6 11.83 2.46 12.05
C LEU A 6 11.66 1.06 12.67
N LYS A 7 10.42 0.54 12.75
CA LYS A 7 10.17 -0.84 13.16
C LYS A 7 10.81 -1.86 12.21
N CYS A 8 10.76 -1.67 10.90
CA CYS A 8 11.41 -2.57 9.95
C CYS A 8 12.94 -2.57 10.11
N ARG A 9 13.54 -1.39 10.24
CA ARG A 9 14.99 -1.25 10.48
C ARG A 9 15.42 -1.88 11.79
N ASN A 10 14.71 -1.63 12.89
CA ASN A 10 15.02 -2.24 14.18
C ASN A 10 14.94 -3.78 14.13
N ILE A 11 13.97 -4.33 13.39
CA ILE A 11 13.86 -5.78 13.18
C ILE A 11 15.05 -6.31 12.37
N GLU A 12 15.46 -5.61 11.31
CA GLU A 12 16.60 -5.98 10.47
C GLU A 12 17.91 -5.92 11.27
N GLU A 13 18.13 -4.84 12.01
CA GLU A 13 19.29 -4.65 12.89
C GLU A 13 19.37 -5.74 13.96
N SER A 14 18.27 -5.98 14.68
CA SER A 14 18.22 -7.03 15.71
C SER A 14 18.50 -8.42 15.10
N PHE A 15 17.98 -8.68 13.89
CA PHE A 15 18.23 -9.94 13.19
C PHE A 15 19.71 -10.08 12.80
N LEU A 16 20.31 -9.04 12.24
CA LEU A 16 21.71 -9.05 11.80
C LEU A 16 22.69 -9.03 12.96
N GLU A 17 22.32 -8.49 14.12
CA GLU A 17 23.08 -8.59 15.37
C GLU A 17 23.11 -10.04 15.86
N ARG A 18 21.92 -10.66 16.03
CA ARG A 18 21.82 -12.05 16.51
C ARG A 18 22.46 -13.04 15.54
N TRP A 19 22.17 -12.89 14.25
CA TRP A 19 22.54 -13.81 13.18
C TRP A 19 23.59 -13.25 12.24
N SER A 20 24.55 -12.46 12.73
CA SER A 20 25.68 -12.01 11.91
C SER A 20 26.38 -13.18 11.18
N ILE A 21 27.05 -12.92 10.05
CA ILE A 21 27.77 -13.97 9.30
C ILE A 21 28.72 -14.79 10.21
N PRO A 22 29.50 -14.20 11.13
CA PRO A 22 30.29 -14.96 12.11
C PRO A 22 29.44 -15.83 13.04
N ASN A 23 28.27 -15.36 13.48
CA ASN A 23 27.36 -16.16 14.31
C ASN A 23 26.73 -17.30 13.52
N LEU A 24 26.41 -17.12 12.24
CA LEU A 24 25.97 -18.21 11.37
C LEU A 24 27.01 -19.33 11.29
N GLN A 25 28.31 -18.99 11.21
CA GLN A 25 29.39 -19.98 11.20
C GLN A 25 29.48 -20.79 12.50
N LYS A 26 29.12 -20.18 13.64
CA LYS A 26 29.13 -20.83 14.97
C LYS A 26 27.81 -21.52 15.33
N MET A 27 26.73 -21.26 14.59
CA MET A 27 25.38 -21.76 14.84
C MET A 27 25.32 -23.29 14.95
N ARG A 28 24.68 -23.80 15.99
CA ARG A 28 24.40 -25.23 16.23
C ARG A 28 23.02 -25.63 15.69
N LEU A 29 22.77 -26.92 15.54
CA LEU A 29 21.48 -27.44 15.04
C LEU A 29 20.29 -26.99 15.91
N THR A 30 20.45 -26.97 17.24
CA THR A 30 19.42 -26.52 18.19
C THR A 30 19.14 -25.02 18.11
N GLU A 31 20.09 -24.24 17.59
CA GLU A 31 19.96 -22.80 17.32
C GLU A 31 19.44 -22.55 15.90
N PHE A 32 19.51 -23.53 15.02
CA PHE A 32 18.96 -23.44 13.67
C PHE A 32 17.45 -23.67 13.66
N THR A 33 16.99 -24.74 14.31
CA THR A 33 15.57 -25.14 14.33
C THR A 33 15.21 -25.89 15.61
N ASP A 34 14.09 -25.50 16.22
CA ASP A 34 13.51 -26.15 17.38
C ASP A 34 11.98 -25.93 17.40
N THR A 35 11.26 -26.72 18.19
CA THR A 35 9.79 -26.67 18.28
C THR A 35 9.28 -25.89 19.49
N GLN A 36 10.11 -25.69 20.51
CA GLN A 36 9.77 -25.00 21.75
C GLN A 36 10.59 -23.70 21.93
N ASN A 37 11.76 -23.62 21.31
CA ASN A 37 12.60 -22.43 21.34
C ASN A 37 12.29 -21.46 20.18
N HIS A 38 11.95 -20.22 20.53
CA HIS A 38 11.72 -19.13 19.58
C HIS A 38 13.00 -18.34 19.22
N ASP A 39 14.11 -18.54 19.94
CA ASP A 39 15.42 -18.02 19.56
C ASP A 39 16.17 -19.00 18.63
N THR A 40 15.59 -19.28 17.47
CA THR A 40 16.22 -20.11 16.43
C THR A 40 16.24 -19.41 15.08
N PHE A 41 17.26 -19.67 14.25
CA PHE A 41 17.42 -19.02 12.95
C PHE A 41 16.16 -19.15 12.07
N CYS A 42 15.59 -20.36 11.97
CA CYS A 42 14.36 -20.58 11.20
C CYS A 42 13.18 -19.78 11.76
N TYR A 43 13.03 -19.69 13.08
CA TYR A 43 11.97 -18.88 13.70
C TYR A 43 12.17 -17.39 13.41
N TRP A 44 13.40 -16.88 13.54
CA TRP A 44 13.70 -15.48 13.26
C TRP A 44 13.42 -15.13 11.78
N VAL A 45 13.85 -15.99 10.85
CA VAL A 45 13.63 -15.80 9.41
C VAL A 45 12.14 -15.86 9.02
N GLU A 46 11.33 -16.72 9.64
CA GLU A 46 9.90 -16.84 9.31
C GLU A 46 8.99 -15.87 10.09
N ARG A 47 9.20 -15.76 11.40
CA ARG A 47 8.26 -15.15 12.34
C ARG A 47 8.71 -13.76 12.77
N PHE A 48 9.96 -13.62 13.23
CA PHE A 48 10.48 -12.34 13.72
C PHE A 48 10.58 -11.30 12.58
N THR A 49 11.13 -11.71 11.44
CA THR A 49 11.32 -10.84 10.27
C THR A 49 10.10 -10.79 9.33
N ILE A 50 8.90 -11.17 9.79
CA ILE A 50 7.69 -11.24 8.96
C ILE A 50 7.36 -9.91 8.27
N ARG A 51 7.62 -8.78 8.96
CA ARG A 51 7.40 -7.43 8.42
C ARG A 51 8.35 -7.08 7.27
N LEU A 52 9.47 -7.79 7.15
CA LEU A 52 10.47 -7.65 6.09
C LEU A 52 10.20 -8.62 4.92
N GLY A 53 8.93 -8.99 4.72
CA GLY A 53 8.46 -9.96 3.72
C GLY A 53 8.17 -11.35 4.32
N SER A 54 6.95 -11.86 4.11
CA SER A 54 6.49 -13.12 4.72
C SER A 54 6.87 -14.35 3.89
N ILE A 55 7.28 -15.42 4.58
CA ILE A 55 7.44 -16.79 4.02
C ILE A 55 6.58 -17.83 4.77
N LYS A 56 5.55 -17.37 5.50
CA LYS A 56 4.57 -18.23 6.18
C LYS A 56 3.73 -19.05 5.18
N GLY A 57 2.93 -19.97 5.71
CA GLY A 57 1.99 -20.79 4.94
C GLY A 57 2.65 -21.96 4.19
N HIS A 58 3.94 -22.19 4.41
CA HIS A 58 4.67 -23.34 3.90
C HIS A 58 5.18 -24.18 5.07
N PRO A 59 5.16 -25.52 5.00
CA PRO A 59 5.69 -26.36 6.06
C PRO A 59 7.17 -26.09 6.37
N SER A 60 7.61 -26.44 7.58
CA SER A 60 9.01 -26.30 8.05
C SER A 60 10.04 -26.99 7.15
N ILE A 61 9.57 -27.88 6.27
CA ILE A 61 10.34 -28.57 5.25
C ILE A 61 11.15 -27.64 4.34
N LYS A 62 10.69 -26.39 4.16
CA LYS A 62 11.41 -25.37 3.39
C LYS A 62 12.78 -25.02 3.96
N PHE A 63 13.03 -25.30 5.24
CA PHE A 63 14.32 -25.03 5.88
C PHE A 63 15.38 -26.09 5.55
N GLY A 64 15.02 -27.18 4.86
CA GLY A 64 15.94 -28.25 4.44
C GLY A 64 16.11 -29.34 5.50
N ILE A 65 16.24 -28.95 6.77
CA ILE A 65 16.16 -29.82 7.96
C ILE A 65 15.31 -29.12 9.03
N TYR A 66 14.48 -29.88 9.75
CA TYR A 66 13.66 -29.34 10.84
C TYR A 66 13.42 -30.39 11.93
N LYS A 67 13.24 -29.92 13.18
CA LYS A 67 12.81 -30.75 14.30
C LYS A 67 11.30 -30.98 14.22
N ARG A 68 10.85 -32.23 14.34
CA ARG A 68 9.43 -32.56 14.31
C ARG A 68 8.76 -32.21 15.64
N SER A 69 7.58 -31.60 15.58
CA SER A 69 6.73 -31.39 16.76
C SER A 69 6.11 -32.70 17.25
N ASN A 70 5.73 -33.58 16.32
CA ASN A 70 5.30 -34.94 16.61
C ASN A 70 6.33 -35.92 16.04
N THR A 71 7.12 -36.55 16.91
CA THR A 71 8.20 -37.47 16.54
C THR A 71 7.71 -38.77 15.90
N ASN A 72 6.45 -39.16 16.15
CA ASN A 72 5.83 -40.36 15.60
C ASN A 72 5.46 -40.22 14.11
N VAL A 73 5.30 -38.99 13.61
CA VAL A 73 4.90 -38.72 12.23
C VAL A 73 6.15 -38.50 11.37
N LYS A 74 6.67 -39.58 10.77
CA LYS A 74 7.84 -39.54 9.88
C LYS A 74 7.40 -39.40 8.41
N PRO A 75 7.68 -38.26 7.75
CA PRO A 75 7.30 -38.08 6.35
C PRO A 75 8.10 -39.01 5.41
N SER A 76 7.39 -39.80 4.61
CA SER A 76 7.93 -40.88 3.76
C SER A 76 8.90 -40.42 2.66
N ASN A 77 8.72 -39.20 2.15
CA ASN A 77 9.55 -38.61 1.09
C ASN A 77 10.83 -37.94 1.62
N TYR A 78 11.16 -38.11 2.90
CA TYR A 78 12.29 -37.47 3.57
C TYR A 78 13.18 -38.49 4.26
N GLN A 79 14.40 -38.08 4.59
CA GLN A 79 15.19 -38.81 5.58
C GLN A 79 14.75 -38.37 6.97
N ASN A 80 14.74 -39.31 7.90
CA ASN A 80 14.24 -39.10 9.24
C ASN A 80 15.09 -39.88 10.23
N ASP A 81 15.40 -39.28 11.36
CA ASP A 81 15.83 -40.02 12.55
C ASP A 81 14.71 -39.98 13.62
N GLU A 82 15.07 -40.08 14.90
CA GLU A 82 14.13 -40.02 16.02
C GLU A 82 13.47 -38.64 16.20
N LEU A 83 14.16 -37.54 15.87
CA LEU A 83 13.72 -36.17 16.18
C LEU A 83 13.59 -35.24 14.95
N TYR A 84 14.44 -35.42 13.94
CA TYR A 84 14.60 -34.51 12.80
C TYR A 84 14.25 -35.16 11.47
N SER A 85 13.76 -34.34 10.55
CA SER A 85 13.48 -34.71 9.16
C SER A 85 14.25 -33.79 8.21
N TRP A 86 14.84 -34.34 7.15
CA TRP A 86 15.56 -33.56 6.15
C TRP A 86 15.37 -34.08 4.72
N SER A 87 15.61 -33.20 3.75
CA SER A 87 15.46 -33.53 2.33
C SER A 87 16.42 -34.64 1.88
N LYS A 88 15.88 -35.67 1.21
CA LYS A 88 16.69 -36.73 0.55
C LYS A 88 17.71 -36.15 -0.44
N GLY A 89 17.38 -35.01 -1.07
CA GLY A 89 18.25 -34.32 -2.02
C GLY A 89 19.56 -33.80 -1.43
N LEU A 90 19.67 -33.68 -0.10
CA LEU A 90 20.92 -33.32 0.58
C LEU A 90 21.95 -34.45 0.55
N LYS A 91 21.53 -35.70 0.27
CA LYS A 91 22.38 -36.90 0.30
C LYS A 91 23.20 -36.97 1.60
N ALA A 92 22.52 -36.85 2.74
CA ALA A 92 23.10 -36.87 4.07
C ALA A 92 22.52 -38.03 4.87
N GLU A 93 23.37 -38.75 5.58
CA GLU A 93 23.02 -39.95 6.35
C GLU A 93 22.60 -39.58 7.78
N THR A 94 23.18 -38.51 8.33
CA THR A 94 22.90 -38.01 9.69
C THR A 94 22.26 -36.63 9.68
N ARG A 95 21.61 -36.26 10.79
CA ARG A 95 21.05 -34.91 10.97
C ARG A 95 22.15 -33.85 10.99
N GLU A 96 23.33 -34.17 11.52
CA GLU A 96 24.49 -33.27 11.60
C GLU A 96 25.04 -32.98 10.21
N GLU A 97 25.18 -34.00 9.36
CA GLU A 97 25.58 -33.81 7.96
C GLU A 97 24.57 -32.98 7.18
N ALA A 98 23.28 -33.29 7.35
CA ALA A 98 22.20 -32.55 6.70
C ALA A 98 22.19 -31.09 7.14
N PHE A 99 22.35 -30.84 8.44
CA PHE A 99 22.47 -29.52 9.02
C PHE A 99 23.67 -28.76 8.48
N ASN A 100 24.86 -29.36 8.46
CA ASN A 100 26.08 -28.70 7.98
C ASN A 100 25.96 -28.28 6.52
N LYS A 101 25.38 -29.14 5.66
CA LYS A 101 25.08 -28.80 4.26
C LYS A 101 24.11 -27.64 4.13
N VAL A 102 23.03 -27.64 4.91
CA VAL A 102 22.05 -26.53 4.91
C VAL A 102 22.67 -25.24 5.41
N LYS A 103 23.39 -25.29 6.54
CA LYS A 103 24.11 -24.17 7.14
C LYS A 103 25.13 -23.57 6.16
N GLU A 104 25.88 -24.39 5.45
CA GLU A 104 26.81 -23.93 4.41
C GLU A 104 26.08 -23.15 3.32
N MET A 105 24.97 -23.67 2.79
CA MET A 105 24.17 -22.95 1.78
C MET A 105 23.54 -21.66 2.31
N VAL A 106 23.15 -21.61 3.58
CA VAL A 106 22.66 -20.39 4.25
C VAL A 106 23.77 -19.34 4.31
N ILE A 107 24.98 -19.74 4.75
CA ILE A 107 26.15 -18.85 4.83
C ILE A 107 26.55 -18.35 3.43
N GLN A 108 26.60 -19.24 2.44
CA GLN A 108 26.87 -18.87 1.05
C GLN A 108 25.84 -17.85 0.52
N THR A 109 24.55 -18.04 0.84
CA THR A 109 23.48 -17.09 0.45
C THR A 109 23.67 -15.73 1.11
N ALA A 110 23.94 -15.71 2.42
CA ALA A 110 24.16 -14.48 3.18
C ALA A 110 25.38 -13.70 2.68
N LEU A 111 26.52 -14.38 2.47
CA LEU A 111 27.76 -13.80 1.94
C LEU A 111 27.60 -13.26 0.52
N ALA A 112 26.94 -14.02 -0.35
CA ALA A 112 26.68 -13.57 -1.71
C ALA A 112 25.82 -12.30 -1.71
N ALA A 113 24.76 -12.27 -0.89
CA ALA A 113 23.90 -11.10 -0.76
C ALA A 113 24.62 -9.88 -0.17
N SER A 114 25.42 -10.05 0.88
CA SER A 114 26.17 -8.95 1.52
C SER A 114 27.21 -8.32 0.60
N ASN A 115 27.70 -9.09 -0.36
CA ASN A 115 28.65 -8.68 -1.40
C ASN A 115 27.97 -8.28 -2.71
N PHE A 116 26.64 -8.21 -2.75
CA PHE A 116 25.82 -7.88 -3.93
C PHE A 116 26.02 -8.83 -5.14
N ASP A 117 26.50 -10.05 -4.89
CA ASP A 117 26.72 -11.09 -5.89
C ASP A 117 25.45 -11.97 -6.05
N PHE A 118 24.37 -11.34 -6.47
CA PHE A 118 23.04 -11.96 -6.49
C PHE A 118 22.92 -13.12 -7.50
N SER A 119 23.74 -13.14 -8.55
CA SER A 119 23.71 -14.19 -9.57
C SER A 119 24.17 -15.54 -9.01
N LYS A 120 25.13 -15.54 -8.07
CA LYS A 120 25.53 -16.76 -7.34
C LYS A 120 24.39 -17.37 -6.55
N ILE A 121 23.44 -16.56 -6.08
CA ILE A 121 22.32 -17.04 -5.25
C ILE A 121 21.35 -17.90 -6.09
N ASP A 122 21.18 -17.63 -7.38
CA ASP A 122 20.26 -18.40 -8.23
C ASP A 122 20.57 -19.91 -8.22
N SER A 123 21.85 -20.29 -8.18
CA SER A 123 22.31 -21.69 -8.24
C SER A 123 22.30 -22.43 -6.90
N ILE A 124 22.22 -21.72 -5.76
CA ILE A 124 22.21 -22.34 -4.42
C ILE A 124 20.94 -23.19 -4.25
N ARG A 125 21.11 -24.45 -3.82
CA ARG A 125 20.04 -25.47 -3.74
C ARG A 125 19.25 -25.46 -2.43
N LEU A 126 18.98 -24.27 -1.89
CA LEU A 126 17.99 -24.08 -0.83
C LEU A 126 16.60 -23.92 -1.42
N ASN A 127 15.58 -24.19 -0.59
CA ASN A 127 14.21 -23.85 -0.95
C ASN A 127 14.12 -22.38 -1.39
N HIS A 128 13.41 -22.13 -2.49
CA HIS A 128 13.37 -20.83 -3.13
C HIS A 128 12.96 -19.68 -2.20
N LEU A 129 11.90 -19.88 -1.40
CA LEU A 129 11.40 -18.84 -0.48
C LEU A 129 12.42 -18.55 0.62
N PHE A 130 12.96 -19.61 1.24
CA PHE A 130 13.93 -19.48 2.32
C PHE A 130 15.21 -18.81 1.83
N LYS A 131 15.72 -19.24 0.68
CA LYS A 131 16.91 -18.68 0.03
C LYS A 131 16.78 -17.18 -0.21
N TRP A 132 15.71 -16.76 -0.89
CA TRP A 132 15.55 -15.34 -1.24
C TRP A 132 15.16 -14.46 -0.06
N LYS A 133 14.51 -15.02 0.95
CA LYS A 133 14.30 -14.34 2.23
C LYS A 133 15.63 -14.06 2.94
N ILE A 134 16.51 -15.07 3.05
CA ILE A 134 17.86 -14.87 3.60
C ILE A 134 18.60 -13.82 2.77
N ALA A 135 18.63 -13.98 1.45
CA ALA A 135 19.31 -13.02 0.58
C ALA A 135 18.85 -11.58 0.81
N ALA A 136 17.54 -11.32 0.90
CA ALA A 136 17.03 -9.98 1.15
C ALA A 136 17.39 -9.42 2.53
N LEU A 137 17.48 -10.26 3.57
CA LEU A 137 17.88 -9.82 4.92
C LEU A 137 19.36 -9.40 4.99
N TYR A 138 20.24 -9.93 4.13
CA TYR A 138 21.67 -9.57 4.10
C TYR A 138 22.05 -8.63 2.96
N SER A 139 21.11 -8.23 2.09
CA SER A 139 21.42 -7.47 0.88
C SER A 139 21.51 -5.96 1.10
N LYS A 140 21.37 -5.45 2.33
CA LYS A 140 21.34 -4.00 2.61
C LYS A 140 20.28 -3.28 1.75
N GLU A 141 19.07 -3.81 1.78
CA GLU A 141 17.91 -3.33 1.00
C GLU A 141 18.10 -3.35 -0.54
N GLN A 142 19.09 -4.09 -1.08
CA GLN A 142 19.34 -4.21 -2.53
C GLN A 142 18.59 -5.37 -3.21
N LEU A 143 17.62 -5.98 -2.52
CA LEU A 143 16.68 -6.94 -3.10
C LEU A 143 15.27 -6.62 -2.62
N ILE A 144 14.30 -6.64 -3.53
CA ILE A 144 12.88 -6.45 -3.18
C ILE A 144 12.41 -7.68 -2.40
N PRO A 145 11.80 -7.51 -1.21
CA PRO A 145 11.34 -8.61 -0.34
C PRO A 145 10.05 -9.30 -0.84
N ILE A 146 10.05 -9.74 -2.10
CA ILE A 146 8.98 -10.52 -2.75
C ILE A 146 9.59 -11.84 -3.22
N PHE A 147 9.33 -12.92 -2.47
CA PHE A 147 10.09 -14.18 -2.61
C PHE A 147 9.38 -15.25 -3.42
N LYS A 148 8.04 -15.18 -3.55
CA LYS A 148 7.30 -16.15 -4.35
C LYS A 148 7.67 -15.95 -5.82
N LYS A 149 8.23 -16.99 -6.44
CA LYS A 149 8.69 -16.94 -7.84
C LYS A 149 7.60 -16.40 -8.76
N GLN A 150 6.45 -17.07 -8.81
CA GLN A 150 5.37 -16.70 -9.73
C GLN A 150 4.91 -15.26 -9.51
N THR A 151 4.68 -14.87 -8.25
CA THR A 151 4.32 -13.51 -7.88
C THR A 151 5.30 -12.46 -8.39
N LEU A 152 6.62 -12.68 -8.22
CA LEU A 152 7.62 -11.74 -8.73
C LEU A 152 7.56 -11.64 -10.27
N LEU A 153 7.40 -12.76 -10.97
CA LEU A 153 7.31 -12.79 -12.44
C LEU A 153 6.03 -12.11 -12.96
N ASP A 154 4.90 -12.32 -12.28
CA ASP A 154 3.62 -11.70 -12.63
C ASP A 154 3.70 -10.18 -12.44
N ILE A 155 4.30 -9.72 -11.33
CA ILE A 155 4.57 -8.29 -11.09
C ILE A 155 5.49 -7.75 -12.20
N ALA A 156 6.60 -8.44 -12.48
CA ALA A 156 7.55 -8.04 -13.51
C ALA A 156 6.86 -7.85 -14.87
N SER A 157 6.08 -8.84 -15.28
CA SER A 157 5.29 -8.79 -16.52
C SER A 157 4.29 -7.63 -16.49
N SER A 158 3.62 -7.42 -15.36
CA SER A 158 2.62 -6.37 -15.17
C SER A 158 3.19 -4.95 -15.24
N VAL A 159 4.45 -4.77 -14.85
CA VAL A 159 5.18 -3.48 -14.98
C VAL A 159 5.97 -3.38 -16.30
N GLY A 160 5.74 -4.31 -17.24
CA GLY A 160 6.34 -4.30 -18.56
C GLY A 160 7.83 -4.65 -18.58
N ILE A 161 8.29 -5.46 -17.63
CA ILE A 161 9.59 -6.14 -17.70
C ILE A 161 9.40 -7.42 -18.50
N GLU A 162 10.27 -7.63 -19.49
CA GLU A 162 10.26 -8.86 -20.29
C GLU A 162 10.73 -10.04 -19.43
N VAL A 163 9.89 -11.06 -19.31
CA VAL A 163 10.20 -12.29 -18.58
C VAL A 163 10.60 -13.36 -19.59
N PRO A 164 11.87 -13.79 -19.61
CA PRO A 164 12.31 -14.81 -20.55
C PRO A 164 11.75 -16.19 -20.15
N ASN A 165 11.69 -17.12 -21.11
CA ASN A 165 11.21 -18.50 -20.89
C ASN A 165 11.92 -19.23 -19.73
N ARG A 166 13.19 -18.90 -19.48
CA ARG A 166 13.97 -19.38 -18.32
C ARG A 166 14.33 -18.19 -17.43
N PRO A 167 13.42 -17.74 -16.55
CA PRO A 167 13.64 -16.55 -15.75
C PRO A 167 14.69 -16.79 -14.67
N ILE A 168 15.66 -15.89 -14.60
CA ILE A 168 16.67 -15.81 -13.54
C ILE A 168 16.13 -14.85 -12.47
N PHE A 169 15.99 -15.32 -11.24
CA PHE A 169 15.24 -14.58 -10.22
C PHE A 169 15.99 -13.31 -9.79
N SER A 170 17.31 -13.38 -9.61
CA SER A 170 18.13 -12.20 -9.29
C SER A 170 17.94 -11.09 -10.31
N GLN A 171 17.99 -11.43 -11.61
CA GLN A 171 17.88 -10.46 -12.69
C GLN A 171 16.52 -9.76 -12.70
N ILE A 172 15.43 -10.52 -12.57
CA ILE A 172 14.08 -9.95 -12.49
C ILE A 172 13.93 -9.06 -11.24
N ASN A 173 14.45 -9.50 -10.10
CA ASN A 173 14.39 -8.71 -8.86
C ASN A 173 15.16 -7.39 -9.00
N ILE A 174 16.38 -7.42 -9.55
CA ILE A 174 17.20 -6.22 -9.82
C ILE A 174 16.51 -5.29 -10.81
N GLN A 175 15.90 -5.82 -11.88
CA GLN A 175 15.17 -5.01 -12.85
C GLN A 175 13.95 -4.33 -12.22
N LEU A 176 13.20 -5.05 -11.37
CA LEU A 176 12.12 -4.46 -10.60
C LEU A 176 12.64 -3.38 -9.64
N LEU A 177 13.79 -3.60 -9.00
CA LEU A 177 14.39 -2.64 -8.06
C LEU A 177 14.80 -1.35 -8.75
N ARG A 178 15.32 -1.43 -9.99
CA ARG A 178 15.63 -0.25 -10.81
C ARG A 178 14.43 0.63 -11.11
N ASN A 179 13.22 0.06 -11.07
CA ASN A 179 11.96 0.80 -11.25
C ASN A 179 11.43 1.41 -9.94
N LYS A 180 12.11 1.20 -8.80
CA LYS A 180 11.70 1.76 -7.51
C LYS A 180 11.69 3.29 -7.57
N PRO A 181 10.56 3.97 -7.31
CA PRO A 181 10.51 5.42 -7.29
C PRO A 181 11.48 6.03 -6.25
N SER A 182 12.01 7.22 -6.57
CA SER A 182 12.76 8.03 -5.61
C SER A 182 11.84 8.40 -4.44
N GLY A 183 12.29 8.20 -3.21
CA GLY A 183 11.50 8.43 -1.99
C GLY A 183 10.87 7.19 -1.37
N TYR A 184 10.67 6.10 -2.10
CA TYR A 184 10.19 4.83 -1.53
C TYR A 184 11.33 4.08 -0.86
N ASN A 185 11.14 3.60 0.36
CA ASN A 185 12.01 2.54 0.89
C ASN A 185 11.66 1.17 0.25
N ILE A 186 12.53 0.19 0.43
CA ILE A 186 12.39 -1.11 -0.22
C ILE A 186 11.12 -1.87 0.19
N TYR A 187 10.71 -1.75 1.45
CA TYR A 187 9.56 -2.43 2.03
C TYR A 187 8.25 -1.79 1.57
N GLU A 188 8.19 -0.45 1.51
CA GLU A 188 7.07 0.29 0.93
C GLU A 188 6.88 -0.04 -0.54
N TYR A 189 7.98 -0.07 -1.30
CA TYR A 189 7.92 -0.42 -2.71
C TYR A 189 7.44 -1.86 -2.93
N ALA A 190 7.92 -2.80 -2.12
CA ALA A 190 7.43 -4.17 -2.17
C ALA A 190 5.93 -4.26 -1.85
N MET A 191 5.46 -3.54 -0.83
CA MET A 191 4.03 -3.51 -0.47
C MET A 191 3.18 -2.89 -1.56
N ASP A 192 3.65 -1.81 -2.18
CA ASP A 192 2.98 -1.17 -3.31
C ASP A 192 2.88 -2.11 -4.52
N LEU A 193 3.98 -2.80 -4.88
CA LEU A 193 3.98 -3.80 -5.95
C LEU A 193 3.03 -4.96 -5.65
N LEU A 194 3.08 -5.50 -4.43
CA LEU A 194 2.19 -6.59 -4.03
C LEU A 194 0.72 -6.13 -4.04
N GLY A 195 0.45 -4.94 -3.47
CA GLY A 195 -0.84 -4.27 -3.45
C GLY A 195 -1.40 -4.06 -4.84
N ARG A 196 -0.58 -3.65 -5.80
CA ARG A 196 -1.02 -3.38 -7.17
C ARG A 196 -1.21 -4.64 -8.02
N PHE A 197 -0.35 -5.66 -7.85
CA PHE A 197 -0.21 -6.71 -8.86
C PHE A 197 -0.24 -8.14 -8.33
N ALA A 198 0.12 -8.39 -7.07
CA ALA A 198 0.27 -9.75 -6.54
C ALA A 198 -0.95 -10.30 -5.81
N TYR A 199 -1.65 -9.44 -5.07
CA TYR A 199 -2.82 -9.85 -4.31
C TYR A 199 -4.06 -10.07 -5.19
N SER A 200 -3.95 -9.92 -6.52
CA SER A 200 -5.05 -10.12 -7.48
C SER A 200 -5.67 -11.52 -7.45
N SER A 201 -4.98 -12.55 -6.90
CA SER A 201 -5.50 -13.93 -6.81
C SER A 201 -6.18 -14.31 -5.48
N ASP A 202 -6.13 -13.45 -4.45
CA ASP A 202 -6.75 -13.68 -3.13
C ASP A 202 -7.56 -12.45 -2.64
N LYS A 203 -7.80 -11.51 -3.56
CA LYS A 203 -8.61 -10.31 -3.37
C LYS A 203 -10.08 -10.61 -3.64
N GLY A 204 -10.93 -10.28 -2.68
CA GLY A 204 -12.34 -10.11 -2.96
C GLY A 204 -12.54 -8.81 -3.74
N TYR A 205 -13.42 -8.84 -4.73
CA TYR A 205 -13.92 -7.67 -5.42
C TYR A 205 -15.33 -7.43 -4.94
N TYR A 206 -15.67 -6.19 -4.62
CA TYR A 206 -16.97 -5.85 -4.09
C TYR A 206 -17.55 -4.64 -4.79
N VAL A 207 -18.87 -4.59 -4.90
CA VAL A 207 -19.62 -3.37 -5.19
C VAL A 207 -20.34 -2.96 -3.91
N ILE A 208 -20.16 -1.72 -3.46
CA ILE A 208 -20.77 -1.19 -2.23
C ILE A 208 -21.54 0.09 -2.56
N ASP A 209 -22.76 0.20 -2.06
CA ASP A 209 -23.64 1.37 -2.18
C ASP A 209 -23.27 2.47 -1.18
N THR A 210 -23.56 3.72 -1.53
CA THR A 210 -23.39 4.85 -0.60
C THR A 210 -24.63 5.11 0.26
N LYS A 211 -25.78 4.47 -0.05
CA LYS A 211 -26.99 4.47 0.80
C LYS A 211 -27.08 3.20 1.66
N ASN A 212 -27.47 3.38 2.91
CA ASN A 212 -27.78 2.31 3.85
C ASN A 212 -29.27 2.29 4.22
N GLU A 213 -29.63 1.52 5.26
CA GLU A 213 -30.96 1.49 5.87
C GLU A 213 -31.33 2.90 6.38
N GLY A 214 -31.84 3.74 5.48
CA GLY A 214 -32.01 5.17 5.66
C GLY A 214 -31.44 5.95 4.48
N SER A 215 -32.29 6.71 3.79
CA SER A 215 -32.09 7.33 2.47
C SER A 215 -30.95 8.36 2.32
N ARG A 216 -30.07 8.52 3.33
CA ARG A 216 -28.94 9.47 3.29
C ARG A 216 -27.77 8.85 2.52
N ASP A 217 -27.29 9.58 1.53
CA ASP A 217 -26.01 9.31 0.86
C ASP A 217 -24.87 9.64 1.82
N MET A 218 -23.97 8.69 2.05
CA MET A 218 -22.83 8.84 2.95
C MET A 218 -21.49 8.98 2.21
N PHE A 219 -21.51 9.21 0.90
CA PHE A 219 -20.29 9.20 0.09
C PHE A 219 -19.26 10.26 0.53
N ALA A 220 -19.72 11.47 0.89
CA ALA A 220 -18.84 12.54 1.34
C ALA A 220 -18.11 12.14 2.63
N GLU A 221 -18.84 11.60 3.60
CA GLU A 221 -18.29 11.15 4.88
C GLU A 221 -17.34 9.96 4.71
N MET A 222 -17.66 9.05 3.77
CA MET A 222 -16.77 7.95 3.40
C MET A 222 -15.42 8.46 2.89
N ILE A 223 -15.43 9.46 1.99
CA ILE A 223 -14.22 10.07 1.44
C ILE A 223 -13.44 10.83 2.52
N ASP A 224 -14.12 11.69 3.29
CA ASP A 224 -13.48 12.59 4.25
C ASP A 224 -12.78 11.80 5.38
N ASN A 225 -13.29 10.61 5.71
CA ASN A 225 -12.76 9.75 6.76
C ASN A 225 -11.94 8.56 6.24
N ASP A 226 -11.79 8.40 4.91
CA ASP A 226 -11.22 7.22 4.25
C ASP A 226 -11.80 5.89 4.77
N ILE A 227 -13.12 5.78 4.73
CA ILE A 227 -13.85 4.58 5.14
C ILE A 227 -14.89 4.20 4.10
N VAL A 228 -15.34 2.96 4.16
CA VAL A 228 -16.69 2.59 3.72
C VAL A 228 -17.51 2.27 4.95
N ALA A 229 -18.79 2.61 4.93
CA ALA A 229 -19.63 2.50 6.11
C ALA A 229 -21.03 1.92 5.79
N THR A 230 -21.58 1.16 6.73
CA THR A 230 -22.93 0.62 6.66
C THR A 230 -23.74 0.81 7.93
N LYS A 231 -24.96 1.35 7.83
CA LYS A 231 -25.87 1.51 8.99
C LYS A 231 -26.66 0.26 9.34
N PHE A 232 -26.61 -0.78 8.49
CA PHE A 232 -27.19 -2.08 8.83
C PHE A 232 -26.51 -2.60 10.10
N GLY A 233 -27.29 -3.12 11.06
CA GLY A 233 -26.74 -3.55 12.35
C GLY A 233 -26.84 -2.52 13.47
N GLY A 234 -27.26 -1.29 13.18
CA GLY A 234 -27.47 -0.24 14.18
C GLY A 234 -26.21 0.03 15.01
N THR A 235 -26.39 0.23 16.32
CA THR A 235 -25.33 0.51 17.29
C THR A 235 -24.68 -0.76 17.87
N ASN A 236 -24.97 -1.94 17.32
CA ASN A 236 -24.34 -3.18 17.80
C ASN A 236 -22.91 -3.29 17.24
N ASP A 237 -21.95 -3.58 18.11
CA ASP A 237 -20.57 -3.85 17.71
C ASP A 237 -20.42 -5.34 17.34
N PHE A 238 -20.05 -5.62 16.09
CA PHE A 238 -19.83 -6.98 15.57
C PHE A 238 -18.34 -7.33 15.41
N SER A 239 -17.44 -6.58 16.06
CA SER A 239 -15.99 -6.81 16.00
C SER A 239 -15.59 -8.24 16.41
N TYR A 240 -16.29 -8.81 17.39
CA TYR A 240 -15.99 -10.14 17.96
C TYR A 240 -16.22 -11.30 16.98
N ILE A 241 -17.14 -11.16 16.01
CA ILE A 241 -17.46 -12.22 15.04
C ILE A 241 -16.67 -12.16 13.75
N ARG A 242 -15.87 -11.11 13.51
CA ARG A 242 -15.16 -10.92 12.25
C ARG A 242 -14.18 -12.03 11.88
N ASN A 243 -13.68 -12.76 12.88
CA ASN A 243 -12.71 -13.85 12.68
C ASN A 243 -13.38 -15.22 12.54
N LEU A 244 -14.71 -15.30 12.60
CA LEU A 244 -15.46 -16.53 12.46
C LEU A 244 -15.60 -16.94 10.99
N SER A 245 -16.02 -18.19 10.75
CA SER A 245 -16.34 -18.65 9.40
C SER A 245 -17.60 -17.95 8.86
N GLU A 246 -17.80 -17.94 7.54
CA GLU A 246 -19.00 -17.32 6.94
C GLU A 246 -20.30 -17.90 7.54
N LYS A 247 -20.34 -19.22 7.78
CA LYS A 247 -21.51 -19.89 8.36
C LYS A 247 -21.76 -19.46 9.79
N ASP A 248 -20.70 -19.27 10.56
CA ASP A 248 -20.79 -18.86 11.97
C ASP A 248 -21.16 -17.38 12.09
N ILE A 249 -20.61 -16.51 11.23
CA ILE A 249 -21.05 -15.10 11.11
C ILE A 249 -22.55 -15.05 10.81
N GLU A 250 -23.01 -15.82 9.82
CA GLU A 250 -24.43 -15.84 9.45
C GLU A 250 -25.33 -16.35 10.57
N LEU A 251 -24.86 -17.34 11.35
CA LEU A 251 -25.59 -17.87 12.50
C LEU A 251 -25.67 -16.83 13.63
N GLU A 252 -24.58 -16.14 13.94
CA GLU A 252 -24.57 -15.09 14.97
C GLU A 252 -25.50 -13.92 14.57
N LEU A 253 -25.44 -13.49 13.31
CA LEU A 253 -26.32 -12.42 12.82
C LEU A 253 -27.80 -12.81 12.85
N LYS A 254 -28.15 -14.09 12.61
CA LYS A 254 -29.54 -14.59 12.71
C LYS A 254 -30.06 -14.66 14.14
N THR A 255 -29.16 -14.77 15.11
CA THR A 255 -29.49 -14.83 16.54
C THR A 255 -29.38 -13.47 17.24
N SER A 256 -28.69 -12.51 16.61
CA SER A 256 -28.59 -11.12 17.04
C SER A 256 -29.91 -10.34 16.94
N ALA A 257 -30.07 -9.35 17.83
CA ALA A 257 -31.19 -8.42 17.84
C ALA A 257 -30.71 -6.97 18.05
N ILE A 258 -31.42 -6.00 17.47
CA ILE A 258 -31.25 -4.55 17.71
C ILE A 258 -32.53 -4.09 18.41
N GLU A 259 -32.41 -3.43 19.57
CA GLU A 259 -33.56 -2.91 20.33
C GLU A 259 -34.65 -3.95 20.62
N GLY A 260 -34.27 -5.24 20.72
CA GLY A 260 -35.20 -6.36 20.95
C GLY A 260 -35.81 -6.96 19.68
N GLU A 261 -35.56 -6.39 18.51
CA GLU A 261 -36.01 -6.92 17.21
C GLU A 261 -34.90 -7.67 16.46
N LYS A 262 -35.25 -8.78 15.81
CA LYS A 262 -34.30 -9.57 15.03
C LYS A 262 -33.88 -8.82 13.76
N LEU A 263 -32.60 -8.98 13.39
CA LEU A 263 -32.11 -8.47 12.11
C LEU A 263 -32.92 -9.02 10.93
N ASN A 264 -33.33 -8.12 10.02
CA ASN A 264 -34.02 -8.54 8.80
C ASN A 264 -33.05 -9.23 7.81
N LYS A 265 -33.61 -9.94 6.82
CA LYS A 265 -32.80 -10.71 5.85
C LYS A 265 -31.77 -9.86 5.09
N ILE A 266 -32.09 -8.60 4.80
CA ILE A 266 -31.20 -7.68 4.08
C ILE A 266 -30.04 -7.25 4.99
N SER A 267 -30.33 -6.90 6.24
CA SER A 267 -29.32 -6.60 7.27
C SER A 267 -28.31 -7.73 7.42
N ILE A 268 -28.81 -8.98 7.55
CA ILE A 268 -27.96 -10.17 7.68
C ILE A 268 -27.08 -10.34 6.44
N LEU A 269 -27.64 -10.19 5.23
CA LEU A 269 -26.88 -10.30 3.98
C LEU A 269 -25.76 -9.25 3.91
N VAL A 270 -26.08 -7.98 4.20
CA VAL A 270 -25.14 -6.87 4.13
C VAL A 270 -24.01 -7.07 5.15
N LEU A 271 -24.37 -7.28 6.42
CA LEU A 271 -23.39 -7.48 7.49
C LEU A 271 -22.51 -8.70 7.24
N LYS A 272 -23.06 -9.80 6.72
CA LYS A 272 -22.28 -11.01 6.38
C LYS A 272 -21.15 -10.71 5.40
N HIS A 273 -21.41 -9.91 4.36
CA HIS A 273 -20.39 -9.56 3.38
C HIS A 273 -19.47 -8.44 3.90
N PHE A 274 -20.03 -7.43 4.56
CA PHE A 274 -19.29 -6.28 5.05
C PHE A 274 -18.26 -6.66 6.11
N LEU A 275 -18.63 -7.49 7.09
CA LEU A 275 -17.73 -7.95 8.15
C LEU A 275 -16.57 -8.82 7.64
N ARG A 276 -16.69 -9.39 6.44
CA ARG A 276 -15.66 -10.23 5.81
C ARG A 276 -14.65 -9.46 4.97
N LEU A 277 -14.86 -8.16 4.73
CA LEU A 277 -13.92 -7.31 4.01
C LEU A 277 -12.55 -7.34 4.70
N LYS A 278 -11.53 -7.83 4.00
CA LYS A 278 -10.17 -7.99 4.53
C LYS A 278 -9.19 -7.04 3.84
N PRO A 279 -8.10 -6.63 4.51
CA PRO A 279 -7.08 -5.80 3.89
C PRO A 279 -6.63 -6.33 2.52
N GLY A 280 -6.64 -5.45 1.54
CA GLY A 280 -6.34 -5.75 0.14
C GLY A 280 -7.58 -5.89 -0.75
N ASP A 281 -8.76 -6.23 -0.21
CA ASP A 281 -9.99 -6.32 -1.01
C ASP A 281 -10.29 -5.00 -1.75
N LEU A 282 -10.82 -5.11 -2.96
CA LEU A 282 -11.13 -3.97 -3.82
C LEU A 282 -12.63 -3.70 -3.83
N ILE A 283 -12.98 -2.43 -3.71
CA ILE A 283 -14.36 -1.97 -3.63
C ILE A 283 -14.60 -0.99 -4.79
N ALA A 284 -15.66 -1.23 -5.56
CA ALA A 284 -16.26 -0.26 -6.46
C ALA A 284 -17.47 0.33 -5.74
N ILE A 285 -17.49 1.64 -5.57
CA ILE A 285 -18.56 2.34 -4.87
C ILE A 285 -19.57 2.81 -5.90
N LYS A 286 -20.83 2.42 -5.73
CA LYS A 286 -21.92 2.79 -6.64
C LYS A 286 -22.74 3.96 -6.10
N SER A 287 -23.15 4.87 -6.98
CA SER A 287 -23.99 5.99 -6.61
C SER A 287 -25.45 5.57 -6.43
N CYS A 288 -26.18 6.41 -5.70
CA CYS A 288 -27.57 6.16 -5.38
C CYS A 288 -28.59 6.74 -6.39
N ASP A 289 -28.13 7.44 -7.42
CA ASP A 289 -28.98 8.17 -8.35
C ASP A 289 -29.29 7.32 -9.58
N ASN A 290 -30.38 6.54 -9.50
CA ASN A 290 -31.06 6.03 -10.69
C ASN A 290 -32.00 7.12 -11.22
N GLN A 291 -31.48 8.09 -11.98
CA GLN A 291 -32.35 9.10 -12.63
C GLN A 291 -33.11 8.58 -13.87
N ASP A 292 -32.90 7.33 -14.31
CA ASP A 292 -33.65 6.77 -15.44
C ASP A 292 -34.27 5.40 -15.13
N ASN A 293 -35.52 5.43 -14.68
CA ASN A 293 -36.36 4.26 -14.34
C ASN A 293 -36.67 3.31 -15.52
N LYS A 294 -36.08 3.53 -16.71
CA LYS A 294 -36.31 2.69 -17.89
C LYS A 294 -35.21 1.66 -18.15
N ASN A 295 -33.98 1.88 -17.68
CA ASN A 295 -32.87 0.93 -17.80
C ASN A 295 -32.09 0.88 -16.48
N LYS A 296 -32.22 -0.23 -15.73
CA LYS A 296 -31.45 -0.47 -14.49
C LYS A 296 -29.95 -0.46 -14.84
N SER A 297 -29.27 0.62 -14.51
CA SER A 297 -27.85 0.82 -14.74
C SER A 297 -27.13 0.97 -13.41
N LEU A 298 -25.91 0.43 -13.35
CA LEU A 298 -25.00 0.56 -12.22
C LEU A 298 -24.05 1.71 -12.54
N ASN A 299 -24.07 2.78 -11.77
CA ASN A 299 -23.08 3.84 -11.88
C ASN A 299 -22.03 3.70 -10.78
N ILE A 300 -20.78 3.43 -11.15
CA ILE A 300 -19.64 3.42 -10.23
C ILE A 300 -19.05 4.82 -10.15
N ILE A 301 -18.93 5.33 -8.93
CA ILE A 301 -18.44 6.68 -8.61
C ILE A 301 -17.07 6.72 -7.92
N ALA A 302 -16.63 5.60 -7.35
CA ALA A 302 -15.29 5.52 -6.77
C ALA A 302 -14.75 4.08 -6.75
N TYR A 303 -13.44 3.96 -6.60
CA TYR A 303 -12.75 2.73 -6.26
C TYR A 303 -11.96 2.92 -4.98
N ALA A 304 -12.02 1.94 -4.09
CA ALA A 304 -11.29 1.93 -2.83
C ALA A 304 -10.64 0.56 -2.59
N MET A 305 -9.62 0.53 -1.73
CA MET A 305 -8.99 -0.70 -1.25
C MET A 305 -9.13 -0.77 0.26
N VAL A 306 -9.52 -1.93 0.79
CA VAL A 306 -9.58 -2.15 2.25
C VAL A 306 -8.18 -2.12 2.83
N VAL A 307 -7.98 -1.39 3.93
CA VAL A 307 -6.68 -1.25 4.61
C VAL A 307 -6.82 -1.49 6.12
N GLU A 308 -5.68 -1.61 6.79
CA GLU A 308 -5.61 -1.65 8.25
C GLU A 308 -5.04 -0.30 8.74
N ARG A 309 -5.74 0.34 9.69
CA ARG A 309 -5.27 1.54 10.39
C ARG A 309 -5.24 1.25 11.88
N GLU A 310 -4.14 1.61 12.54
CA GLU A 310 -3.96 1.41 13.99
C GLU A 310 -4.20 -0.04 14.47
N GLY A 311 -3.93 -1.03 13.62
CA GLY A 311 -4.13 -2.45 13.95
C GLY A 311 -5.58 -2.93 13.81
N LYS A 312 -6.49 -2.10 13.30
CA LYS A 312 -7.90 -2.41 13.06
C LYS A 312 -8.25 -2.22 11.59
N THR A 313 -9.12 -3.08 11.09
CA THR A 313 -9.77 -2.91 9.77
C THR A 313 -11.20 -2.42 9.92
N TYR A 314 -11.84 -2.69 11.07
CA TYR A 314 -13.23 -2.35 11.36
C TYR A 314 -13.35 -1.64 12.68
N PHE A 315 -14.35 -0.76 12.77
CA PHE A 315 -14.80 -0.15 14.00
C PHE A 315 -16.30 0.21 13.87
N LEU A 316 -16.96 0.37 15.01
CA LEU A 316 -18.29 0.95 15.09
C LEU A 316 -18.16 2.46 15.31
N ASP A 317 -18.92 3.23 14.54
CA ASP A 317 -19.07 4.67 14.63
C ASP A 317 -20.52 5.00 15.01
N ASP A 318 -20.71 5.95 15.92
CA ASP A 318 -22.03 6.28 16.46
C ASP A 318 -22.96 6.88 15.39
N ASP A 319 -22.41 7.62 14.42
CA ASP A 319 -23.18 8.32 13.39
C ASP A 319 -23.25 7.53 12.08
N LEU A 320 -22.16 6.85 11.71
CA LEU A 320 -22.01 6.14 10.43
C LEU A 320 -22.27 4.64 10.54
N GLY A 321 -22.33 4.10 11.76
CA GLY A 321 -22.55 2.69 12.04
C GLY A 321 -21.29 1.85 11.81
N GLN A 322 -21.43 0.77 11.07
CA GLN A 322 -20.39 -0.22 10.84
C GLN A 322 -19.37 0.31 9.83
N CYS A 323 -18.12 0.53 10.23
CA CYS A 323 -17.11 1.16 9.37
C CYS A 323 -15.94 0.23 9.06
N ILE A 324 -15.42 0.32 7.82
CA ILE A 324 -14.21 -0.38 7.36
C ILE A 324 -13.23 0.67 6.84
N HIS A 325 -11.98 0.62 7.32
CA HIS A 325 -10.93 1.49 6.80
C HIS A 325 -10.59 1.15 5.35
N VAL A 326 -10.52 2.18 4.52
CA VAL A 326 -10.10 2.05 3.13
C VAL A 326 -9.02 3.07 2.76
N GLU A 327 -8.47 2.90 1.58
CA GLU A 327 -7.72 3.91 0.85
C GLU A 327 -8.42 4.10 -0.50
N PHE A 328 -8.91 5.30 -0.77
CA PHE A 328 -9.55 5.61 -2.04
C PHE A 328 -8.50 5.63 -3.16
N LEU A 329 -8.73 4.77 -4.16
CA LEU A 329 -7.86 4.60 -5.32
C LEU A 329 -8.24 5.54 -6.46
N GLU A 330 -9.53 5.90 -6.53
CA GLU A 330 -10.17 6.86 -7.45
C GLU A 330 -11.51 7.28 -6.84
N SER A 331 -11.84 8.57 -6.82
CA SER A 331 -13.03 9.11 -6.13
C SER A 331 -13.98 9.90 -7.02
N GLU A 332 -13.68 9.98 -8.32
CA GLU A 332 -14.49 10.67 -9.34
C GLU A 332 -14.60 9.81 -10.59
N VAL A 333 -15.19 8.63 -10.40
CA VAL A 333 -15.55 7.72 -11.48
C VAL A 333 -16.96 8.12 -11.97
N ASP A 334 -17.21 7.97 -13.25
CA ASP A 334 -18.57 7.97 -13.78
C ASP A 334 -18.65 6.83 -14.80
N LEU A 335 -18.75 5.62 -14.25
CA LEU A 335 -18.78 4.39 -15.03
C LEU A 335 -20.19 3.81 -14.96
N LEU A 336 -20.97 4.14 -15.98
CA LEU A 336 -22.27 3.54 -16.22
C LEU A 336 -22.13 2.16 -16.85
N ILE A 337 -22.74 1.15 -16.21
CA ILE A 337 -22.76 -0.24 -16.64
C ILE A 337 -24.22 -0.68 -16.75
N ASN A 338 -24.63 -1.19 -17.91
CA ASN A 338 -25.99 -1.65 -18.14
C ASN A 338 -26.19 -3.05 -17.53
N THR A 339 -26.50 -3.11 -16.23
CA THR A 339 -26.70 -4.37 -15.51
C THR A 339 -27.69 -4.22 -14.37
N SER A 340 -28.52 -5.24 -14.18
CA SER A 340 -29.46 -5.35 -13.05
C SER A 340 -28.93 -6.24 -11.91
N LYS A 341 -27.73 -6.82 -12.06
CA LYS A 341 -27.17 -7.83 -11.14
C LYS A 341 -26.84 -7.32 -9.73
N TYR A 342 -26.57 -6.01 -9.58
CA TYR A 342 -25.97 -5.43 -8.38
C TYR A 342 -26.92 -4.52 -7.58
N SER A 343 -28.15 -5.01 -7.32
CA SER A 343 -29.23 -4.24 -6.70
C SER A 343 -29.13 -4.08 -5.17
N HIS A 344 -28.65 -5.09 -4.43
CA HIS A 344 -28.39 -4.99 -2.99
C HIS A 344 -27.28 -3.97 -2.62
N PRO A 345 -27.18 -3.54 -1.35
CA PRO A 345 -26.18 -2.56 -0.91
C PRO A 345 -24.73 -3.03 -0.99
N ILE A 346 -24.47 -4.33 -0.90
CA ILE A 346 -23.13 -4.91 -1.06
C ILE A 346 -23.21 -6.19 -1.90
N HIS A 347 -22.25 -6.36 -2.81
CA HIS A 347 -22.12 -7.57 -3.64
C HIS A 347 -20.66 -8.00 -3.73
N PRO A 348 -20.31 -9.24 -3.35
CA PRO A 348 -19.06 -9.83 -3.81
C PRO A 348 -19.15 -10.15 -5.30
N LEU A 349 -18.11 -9.83 -6.06
CA LEU A 349 -17.94 -10.22 -7.45
C LEU A 349 -17.06 -11.47 -7.52
N THR A 350 -17.61 -12.54 -8.07
CA THR A 350 -16.91 -13.81 -8.27
C THR A 350 -16.60 -14.08 -9.74
N GLU A 351 -17.40 -13.54 -10.65
CA GLU A 351 -17.27 -13.76 -12.09
C GLU A 351 -16.18 -12.86 -12.68
N GLU A 352 -15.19 -13.47 -13.35
CA GLU A 352 -14.05 -12.76 -13.93
C GLU A 352 -14.49 -11.73 -14.99
N THR A 353 -15.59 -11.99 -15.70
CA THR A 353 -16.18 -11.06 -16.68
C THR A 353 -16.67 -9.78 -16.03
N ASP A 354 -17.36 -9.91 -14.90
CA ASP A 354 -17.98 -8.79 -14.20
C ASP A 354 -16.90 -7.98 -13.46
N ILE A 355 -15.88 -8.66 -12.92
CA ILE A 355 -14.68 -8.00 -12.38
C ILE A 355 -13.97 -7.18 -13.48
N LYS A 356 -13.79 -7.73 -14.68
CA LYS A 356 -13.18 -7.02 -15.81
C LYS A 356 -14.04 -5.85 -16.30
N GLU A 357 -15.36 -6.00 -16.31
CA GLU A 357 -16.26 -4.93 -16.74
C GLU A 357 -16.24 -3.74 -15.77
N ILE A 358 -16.32 -4.03 -14.47
CA ILE A 358 -16.35 -3.03 -13.40
C ILE A 358 -14.95 -2.45 -13.18
N PHE A 359 -13.95 -3.28 -12.89
CA PHE A 359 -12.61 -2.81 -12.50
C PHE A 359 -11.62 -2.72 -13.67
N GLY A 360 -11.89 -3.35 -14.81
CA GLY A 360 -10.90 -3.47 -15.89
C GLY A 360 -10.51 -2.15 -16.54
N LYS A 361 -11.43 -1.18 -16.65
CA LYS A 361 -11.09 0.18 -17.11
C LYS A 361 -10.10 0.87 -16.17
N TRP A 362 -10.34 0.78 -14.86
CA TRP A 362 -9.42 1.28 -13.83
C TRP A 362 -8.04 0.57 -13.90
N MET A 363 -8.03 -0.76 -14.01
CA MET A 363 -6.79 -1.55 -14.11
C MET A 363 -5.99 -1.23 -15.39
N ASN A 364 -6.66 -1.06 -16.54
CA ASN A 364 -6.01 -0.79 -17.83
C ASN A 364 -5.53 0.66 -17.96
N THR A 365 -6.22 1.62 -17.36
CA THR A 365 -5.81 3.03 -17.36
C THR A 365 -4.48 3.22 -16.62
N LYS A 366 -4.22 2.43 -15.57
CA LYS A 366 -2.90 2.45 -14.89
C LYS A 366 -1.78 1.78 -15.68
N LYS A 367 -2.07 0.79 -16.55
CA LYS A 367 -1.11 0.26 -17.54
C LYS A 367 -0.70 1.33 -18.55
N ALA A 368 -1.65 2.07 -19.12
CA ALA A 368 -1.38 3.13 -20.09
C ALA A 368 -0.56 4.29 -19.50
N ILE A 369 -0.82 4.68 -18.25
CA ILE A 369 -0.06 5.72 -17.55
C ILE A 369 1.39 5.27 -17.25
N ALA A 370 1.58 4.00 -16.87
CA ALA A 370 2.92 3.42 -16.68
C ALA A 370 3.74 3.41 -17.99
N GLU A 371 3.10 3.17 -19.14
CA GLU A 371 3.75 3.26 -20.46
C GLU A 371 4.07 4.69 -20.89
N THR A 372 3.27 5.70 -20.50
CA THR A 372 3.53 7.11 -20.85
C THR A 372 4.72 7.69 -20.07
N HIS A 373 4.92 7.28 -18.81
CA HIS A 373 6.09 7.68 -18.03
C HIS A 373 7.42 7.12 -18.57
N ARG A 374 7.37 6.05 -19.38
CA ARG A 374 8.54 5.43 -20.04
C ARG A 374 9.12 6.24 -21.21
N LYS A 375 8.37 7.19 -21.79
CA LYS A 375 8.78 7.97 -22.98
C LYS A 375 8.89 9.48 -22.71
N ARG A 376 9.75 9.91 -21.76
CA ARG A 376 10.20 11.31 -21.70
C ARG A 376 11.44 11.53 -22.55
N ARG A 377 11.26 11.89 -23.83
CA ARG A 377 12.32 12.41 -24.70
C ARG A 377 12.56 13.91 -24.43
N LYS A 378 13.83 14.34 -24.45
CA LYS A 378 14.25 15.76 -24.51
C LYS A 378 13.50 16.48 -25.63
N ARG A 379 12.83 17.61 -25.33
CA ARG A 379 12.24 18.49 -26.35
C ARG A 379 13.19 19.65 -26.66
N ARG A 380 13.41 19.89 -27.95
CA ARG A 380 14.00 21.12 -28.52
C ARG A 380 12.90 22.16 -28.75
N ALA A 381 13.28 23.43 -28.75
CA ALA A 381 12.41 24.57 -28.99
C ALA A 381 11.82 24.58 -30.43
N GLY A 382 10.58 25.04 -30.56
CA GLY A 382 9.87 25.21 -31.83
C GLY A 382 8.55 25.98 -31.65
N ASN A 383 8.19 26.78 -32.67
CA ASN A 383 7.43 28.03 -32.62
C ASN A 383 5.92 27.97 -32.35
N VAL A 384 5.42 29.15 -31.97
CA VAL A 384 4.02 29.57 -31.72
C VAL A 384 3.02 29.05 -32.76
N GLY A 385 1.87 28.56 -32.26
CA GLY A 385 0.58 28.65 -32.95
C GLY A 385 -0.25 27.36 -33.04
N ASN A 386 -1.13 27.12 -32.06
CA ASN A 386 -2.57 26.92 -32.34
C ASN A 386 -3.41 26.88 -31.05
N THR A 387 -4.32 27.84 -30.92
CA THR A 387 -5.29 28.04 -29.83
C THR A 387 -6.54 27.17 -30.00
N ARG A 388 -6.40 25.86 -29.74
CA ARG A 388 -7.55 25.00 -29.41
C ARG A 388 -7.19 24.09 -28.25
N ASN A 389 -7.97 24.20 -27.16
CA ASN A 389 -7.89 23.27 -26.03
C ASN A 389 -8.08 21.84 -26.56
N GLN A 390 -6.99 21.07 -26.56
CA GLN A 390 -7.05 19.62 -26.71
C GLN A 390 -7.06 19.00 -25.32
N TYR A 391 -8.19 18.41 -24.94
CA TYR A 391 -8.29 17.52 -23.80
C TYR A 391 -7.35 16.32 -23.98
N ARG A 392 -6.43 16.12 -23.03
CA ARG A 392 -5.65 14.88 -22.91
C ARG A 392 -6.08 14.14 -21.65
N LYS A 393 -6.78 13.01 -21.83
CA LYS A 393 -7.18 12.08 -20.78
C LYS A 393 -5.97 11.32 -20.23
N GLY A 394 -5.71 11.47 -18.94
CA GLY A 394 -4.82 10.63 -18.15
C GLY A 394 -5.22 10.74 -16.67
N SER A 395 -5.49 9.62 -16.01
CA SER A 395 -6.28 9.53 -14.76
C SER A 395 -5.44 9.41 -13.47
N LYS A 396 -4.20 9.91 -13.46
CA LYS A 396 -3.37 10.06 -12.24
C LYS A 396 -3.02 11.51 -11.86
N PRO A 397 -2.85 12.45 -12.81
CA PRO A 397 -2.81 13.88 -12.49
C PRO A 397 -4.11 14.31 -11.80
N TYR A 398 -5.25 13.83 -12.30
CA TYR A 398 -6.58 14.36 -11.97
C TYR A 398 -6.96 14.33 -10.47
N ILE A 399 -6.71 13.26 -9.70
CA ILE A 399 -7.13 13.19 -8.28
C ILE A 399 -6.25 14.08 -7.38
N ALA A 400 -4.93 14.06 -7.61
CA ALA A 400 -4.01 14.97 -6.92
C ALA A 400 -4.31 16.42 -7.31
N ASP A 401 -4.60 16.67 -8.59
CA ASP A 401 -5.01 17.97 -9.12
C ASP A 401 -6.36 18.41 -8.53
N MET A 402 -7.33 17.54 -8.22
CA MET A 402 -8.64 17.96 -7.69
C MET A 402 -8.62 18.30 -6.20
N ARG A 403 -7.92 17.52 -5.37
CA ARG A 403 -7.71 17.89 -3.96
C ARG A 403 -6.82 19.14 -3.87
N HIS A 404 -5.81 19.25 -4.74
CA HIS A 404 -5.01 20.45 -4.90
C HIS A 404 -5.89 21.65 -5.31
N ASN A 405 -6.67 21.53 -6.37
CA ASN A 405 -7.59 22.57 -6.87
C ASN A 405 -8.63 22.98 -5.83
N ARG A 406 -9.17 22.04 -5.03
CA ARG A 406 -10.14 22.33 -3.96
C ARG A 406 -9.48 23.10 -2.82
N ILE A 407 -8.31 22.66 -2.35
CA ILE A 407 -7.52 23.39 -1.35
C ILE A 407 -7.16 24.78 -1.89
N GLN A 408 -6.66 24.87 -3.13
CA GLN A 408 -6.25 26.11 -3.77
C GLN A 408 -7.40 27.10 -3.88
N LYS A 409 -8.57 26.66 -4.38
CA LYS A 409 -9.73 27.54 -4.53
C LYS A 409 -10.19 28.11 -3.19
N GLN A 410 -10.42 27.27 -2.19
CA GLN A 410 -10.87 27.73 -0.87
C GLN A 410 -9.80 28.56 -0.14
N PHE A 411 -8.52 28.21 -0.30
CA PHE A 411 -7.41 28.96 0.29
C PHE A 411 -7.27 30.35 -0.33
N VAL A 412 -7.38 30.46 -1.66
CA VAL A 412 -7.41 31.75 -2.37
C VAL A 412 -8.59 32.59 -1.90
N GLU A 413 -9.79 32.03 -1.81
CA GLU A 413 -10.98 32.73 -1.32
C GLU A 413 -10.77 33.24 0.11
N THR A 414 -10.21 32.41 1.00
CA THR A 414 -9.88 32.77 2.38
C THR A 414 -8.87 33.92 2.44
N LEU A 415 -7.82 33.88 1.62
CA LEU A 415 -6.82 34.95 1.55
C LEU A 415 -7.42 36.24 0.99
N LYS A 416 -8.26 36.16 -0.06
CA LYS A 416 -8.94 37.33 -0.65
C LYS A 416 -9.85 38.02 0.36
N GLN A 417 -10.62 37.23 1.13
CA GLN A 417 -11.48 37.77 2.20
C GLN A 417 -10.66 38.48 3.29
N LYS A 418 -9.49 37.93 3.64
CA LYS A 418 -8.67 38.45 4.73
C LYS A 418 -7.78 39.63 4.35
N TYR A 419 -7.21 39.63 3.14
CA TYR A 419 -6.18 40.58 2.73
C TYR A 419 -6.59 41.45 1.54
N GLY A 420 -7.80 41.26 0.99
CA GLY A 420 -8.30 41.99 -0.17
C GLY A 420 -7.89 41.35 -1.49
N GLU A 421 -8.79 41.38 -2.47
CA GLU A 421 -8.63 40.68 -3.75
C GLU A 421 -7.42 41.15 -4.57
N VAL A 422 -7.13 42.45 -4.54
CA VAL A 422 -5.99 43.06 -5.25
C VAL A 422 -4.62 42.56 -4.78
N ASN A 423 -4.55 41.96 -3.59
CA ASN A 423 -3.31 41.51 -2.98
C ASN A 423 -3.02 40.02 -3.21
N VAL A 424 -3.97 39.26 -3.78
CA VAL A 424 -3.88 37.80 -3.95
C VAL A 424 -3.93 37.43 -5.43
N SER A 425 -2.93 36.73 -5.92
CA SER A 425 -2.86 36.19 -7.28
C SER A 425 -2.74 34.66 -7.24
N ALA A 426 -3.60 33.96 -7.97
CA ALA A 426 -3.49 32.51 -8.16
C ALA A 426 -2.78 32.22 -9.50
N GLU A 427 -1.98 31.15 -9.55
CA GLU A 427 -1.28 30.68 -10.77
C GLU A 427 -0.37 31.72 -11.46
N LEU A 428 0.13 32.69 -10.71
CA LEU A 428 1.06 33.69 -11.24
C LEU A 428 2.49 33.14 -11.22
N ASN A 429 3.18 33.17 -12.37
CA ASN A 429 4.60 32.77 -12.50
C ASN A 429 4.91 31.37 -11.95
N TYR A 430 4.03 30.39 -12.21
CA TYR A 430 4.17 28.98 -11.81
C TYR A 430 3.96 28.69 -10.30
N THR A 431 3.77 29.72 -9.47
CA THR A 431 3.35 29.56 -8.06
C THR A 431 1.85 29.34 -7.95
N ASP A 432 1.41 28.42 -7.08
CA ASP A 432 -0.01 28.12 -6.86
C ASP A 432 -0.78 29.36 -6.36
N VAL A 433 -0.24 30.07 -5.36
CA VAL A 433 -0.79 31.34 -4.86
C VAL A 433 0.33 32.30 -4.46
N THR A 434 0.17 33.57 -4.80
CA THR A 434 1.05 34.68 -4.39
C THR A 434 0.23 35.71 -3.63
N LEU A 435 0.70 36.09 -2.44
CA LEU A 435 0.14 37.18 -1.63
C LEU A 435 1.16 38.30 -1.52
N THR A 436 0.82 39.51 -1.96
CA THR A 436 1.65 40.71 -1.72
C THR A 436 0.92 41.67 -0.81
N TYR A 437 1.43 41.87 0.40
CA TYR A 437 0.78 42.71 1.41
C TYR A 437 1.84 43.39 2.29
N ASN A 438 1.71 44.69 2.53
CA ASN A 438 2.61 45.51 3.35
C ASN A 438 4.11 45.34 3.01
N GLY A 439 4.47 45.34 1.73
CA GLY A 439 5.87 45.21 1.28
C GLY A 439 6.48 43.81 1.43
N ILE A 440 5.65 42.79 1.69
CA ILE A 440 6.06 41.39 1.77
C ILE A 440 5.34 40.60 0.68
N THR A 441 6.08 39.78 -0.06
CA THR A 441 5.53 38.83 -1.04
C THR A 441 5.68 37.41 -0.50
N THR A 442 4.54 36.76 -0.25
CA THR A 442 4.49 35.36 0.20
C THR A 442 4.11 34.46 -0.97
N LEU A 443 4.98 33.51 -1.28
CA LEU A 443 4.79 32.48 -2.29
C LEU A 443 4.28 31.23 -1.60
N TYR A 444 3.09 30.78 -1.99
CA TYR A 444 2.46 29.57 -1.49
C TYR A 444 2.52 28.47 -2.53
N GLU A 445 2.93 27.29 -2.09
CA GLU A 445 2.86 26.05 -2.86
C GLU A 445 1.94 25.07 -2.14
N ILE A 446 0.92 24.61 -2.83
CA ILE A 446 -0.11 23.74 -2.28
C ILE A 446 0.23 22.31 -2.67
N LYS A 447 0.11 21.39 -1.71
CA LYS A 447 0.32 19.96 -1.94
C LYS A 447 -0.77 19.15 -1.23
N PRO A 448 -1.44 18.22 -1.92
CA PRO A 448 -2.61 17.52 -1.40
C PRO A 448 -2.27 16.31 -0.52
N PHE A 449 -1.01 16.15 -0.10
CA PHE A 449 -0.54 14.96 0.63
C PHE A 449 -0.93 15.05 2.10
N ALA A 450 -1.26 13.91 2.70
CA ALA A 450 -1.71 13.87 4.09
C ALA A 450 -0.62 14.28 5.10
N LEU A 451 0.66 14.11 4.76
CA LEU A 451 1.79 14.42 5.63
C LEU A 451 2.43 15.75 5.24
N ALA A 452 2.78 16.57 6.23
CA ALA A 452 3.49 17.82 6.04
C ALA A 452 4.87 17.57 5.42
N GLU A 453 5.57 16.51 5.83
CA GLU A 453 6.86 16.15 5.22
C GLU A 453 6.75 15.94 3.70
N ASP A 454 5.73 15.23 3.23
CA ASP A 454 5.54 14.95 1.81
C ASP A 454 5.22 16.23 1.02
N CYS A 455 4.36 17.09 1.58
CA CYS A 455 4.11 18.43 1.04
C CYS A 455 5.42 19.22 0.92
N ILE A 456 6.24 19.20 1.97
CA ILE A 456 7.51 19.93 2.01
C ILE A 456 8.47 19.39 0.96
N ARG A 457 8.67 18.07 0.93
CA ARG A 457 9.59 17.39 0.01
C ARG A 457 9.24 17.64 -1.45
N MET A 458 7.96 17.72 -1.77
CA MET A 458 7.47 17.95 -3.14
C MET A 458 7.33 19.44 -3.51
N GLY A 459 7.16 20.34 -2.53
CA GLY A 459 6.91 21.75 -2.77
C GLY A 459 8.13 22.67 -2.64
N ILE A 460 9.07 22.35 -1.73
CA ILE A 460 10.12 23.32 -1.36
C ILE A 460 11.07 23.67 -2.51
N GLY A 461 11.44 22.68 -3.34
CA GLY A 461 12.27 22.93 -4.51
C GLY A 461 11.60 23.82 -5.56
N GLN A 462 10.27 23.73 -5.67
CA GLN A 462 9.47 24.57 -6.56
C GLN A 462 9.47 26.01 -6.05
N LEU A 463 9.15 26.21 -4.76
CA LEU A 463 9.20 27.53 -4.12
C LEU A 463 10.57 28.20 -4.22
N LEU A 464 11.65 27.43 -4.06
CA LEU A 464 13.00 27.96 -4.23
C LEU A 464 13.24 28.44 -5.67
N SER A 465 12.83 27.64 -6.67
CA SER A 465 12.90 28.05 -8.08
C SER A 465 12.04 29.28 -8.35
N TYR A 466 10.82 29.35 -7.82
CA TYR A 466 9.91 30.48 -8.02
C TYR A 466 10.43 31.75 -7.34
N SER A 467 11.04 31.63 -6.17
CA SER A 467 11.64 32.77 -5.45
C SER A 467 12.75 33.45 -6.25
N GLN A 468 13.53 32.68 -7.02
CA GLN A 468 14.56 33.23 -7.91
C GLN A 468 13.97 33.94 -9.14
N LEU A 469 12.84 33.44 -9.65
CA LEU A 469 12.16 34.00 -10.83
C LEU A 469 11.25 35.18 -10.49
N CYS A 470 10.91 35.36 -9.21
CA CYS A 470 10.06 36.43 -8.74
C CYS A 470 10.81 37.77 -8.79
N ALA A 471 10.55 38.58 -9.81
CA ALA A 471 11.12 39.92 -9.94
C ALA A 471 10.40 40.91 -9.00
N THR A 472 10.81 40.95 -7.74
CA THR A 472 10.27 41.88 -6.72
C THR A 472 11.38 42.47 -5.85
N SER A 473 11.19 43.71 -5.39
CA SER A 473 12.02 44.36 -4.37
C SER A 473 11.54 44.06 -2.94
N ASN A 474 10.40 43.36 -2.79
CA ASN A 474 9.83 43.01 -1.50
C ASN A 474 10.59 41.86 -0.83
N GLN A 475 10.44 41.76 0.50
CA GLN A 475 10.89 40.57 1.22
C GLN A 475 10.05 39.34 0.79
N ILE A 476 10.72 38.24 0.44
CA ILE A 476 10.05 36.99 0.01
C ILE A 476 9.89 36.03 1.19
N LYS A 477 8.68 35.48 1.33
CA LYS A 477 8.36 34.38 2.24
C LYS A 477 7.90 33.16 1.46
N LEU A 478 8.34 31.97 1.85
CA LEU A 478 8.00 30.71 1.20
C LEU A 478 7.13 29.89 2.14
N ARG A 479 5.94 29.49 1.69
CA ARG A 479 4.98 28.74 2.50
C ARG A 479 4.47 27.53 1.74
N ILE A 480 4.48 26.37 2.39
CA ILE A 480 3.86 25.17 1.84
C ILE A 480 2.55 24.93 2.56
N ILE A 481 1.48 24.78 1.78
CA ILE A 481 0.15 24.47 2.29
C ILE A 481 -0.12 22.97 2.10
N GLY A 482 -0.53 22.32 3.18
CA GLY A 482 -1.05 20.96 3.13
C GLY A 482 -2.34 20.79 3.93
N PRO A 483 -3.04 19.67 3.77
CA PRO A 483 -4.36 19.46 4.37
C PRO A 483 -4.36 19.25 5.89
N ASN A 484 -3.24 18.85 6.51
CA ASN A 484 -3.20 18.43 7.91
C ASN A 484 -2.14 19.17 8.73
N LYS A 485 -2.33 19.30 10.04
CA LYS A 485 -1.32 19.89 10.94
C LYS A 485 -0.05 19.04 11.01
N ALA A 486 1.10 19.70 10.98
CA ALA A 486 2.39 19.05 11.19
C ALA A 486 2.46 18.41 12.59
N ASN A 487 2.85 17.13 12.63
CA ASN A 487 3.10 16.39 13.87
C ASN A 487 4.45 16.77 14.50
N LYS A 488 4.80 16.19 15.65
CA LYS A 488 6.03 16.52 16.40
C LYS A 488 7.31 16.38 15.55
N TYR A 489 7.44 15.29 14.81
CA TYR A 489 8.59 15.04 13.96
C TYR A 489 8.64 16.00 12.76
N GLU A 490 7.50 16.26 12.13
CA GLU A 490 7.44 17.21 11.01
C GLU A 490 7.81 18.63 11.46
N LYS A 491 7.48 19.01 12.70
CA LYS A 491 7.96 20.27 13.31
C LYS A 491 9.47 20.28 13.56
N ASP A 492 10.10 19.14 13.87
CA ASP A 492 11.55 19.02 13.95
C ASP A 492 12.19 19.22 12.57
N LEU A 493 11.62 18.62 11.52
CA LEU A 493 12.05 18.83 10.13
C LEU A 493 11.92 20.29 9.69
N ILE A 494 10.78 20.93 9.96
CA ILE A 494 10.57 22.35 9.64
C ILE A 494 11.61 23.22 10.37
N ARG A 495 11.87 22.96 11.66
CA ARG A 495 12.94 23.65 12.41
C ARG A 495 14.32 23.42 11.80
N PHE A 496 14.63 22.20 11.43
CA PHE A 496 15.90 21.87 10.77
C PHE A 496 16.06 22.65 9.46
N ILE A 497 15.03 22.68 8.62
CA ILE A 497 15.06 23.43 7.35
C ILE A 497 15.26 24.92 7.62
N LYS A 498 14.48 25.52 8.53
CA LYS A 498 14.58 26.95 8.90
C LYS A 498 15.95 27.32 9.48
N ALA A 499 16.61 26.39 10.18
CA ALA A 499 17.93 26.62 10.74
C ALA A 499 19.05 26.52 9.70
N ASN A 500 18.87 25.75 8.62
CA ASN A 500 19.94 25.42 7.68
C ASN A 500 19.82 26.13 6.32
N LEU A 501 18.60 26.38 5.85
CA LEU A 501 18.35 27.15 4.64
C LEU A 501 18.09 28.59 5.06
N LYS A 502 18.96 29.53 4.68
CA LYS A 502 18.83 30.97 4.97
C LYS A 502 17.66 31.61 4.19
N ILE A 503 16.46 31.08 4.36
CA ILE A 503 15.22 31.43 3.66
C ILE A 503 14.11 31.57 4.70
N ASP A 504 13.18 32.51 4.49
CA ASP A 504 11.98 32.61 5.31
C ASP A 504 10.96 31.55 4.86
N PHE A 505 11.04 30.36 5.45
CA PHE A 505 10.24 29.19 5.10
C PHE A 505 9.30 28.76 6.25
N ASP A 506 8.09 28.32 5.91
CA ASP A 506 7.22 27.60 6.85
C ASP A 506 6.24 26.63 6.16
N TYR A 507 5.62 25.76 6.97
CA TYR A 507 4.50 24.91 6.58
C TYR A 507 3.24 25.34 7.32
N GLU A 508 2.14 25.47 6.59
CA GLU A 508 0.83 25.81 7.14
C GLU A 508 -0.20 24.75 6.73
N SER A 509 -1.02 24.32 7.69
CA SER A 509 -2.12 23.41 7.41
C SER A 509 -3.38 24.19 7.05
N PHE A 510 -4.06 23.79 5.98
CA PHE A 510 -5.35 24.34 5.59
C PHE A 510 -6.37 23.21 5.44
N HIS A 511 -7.35 23.19 6.33
CA HIS A 511 -8.48 22.28 6.24
C HIS A 511 -9.56 22.87 5.35
N VAL A 512 -9.96 22.08 4.37
CA VAL A 512 -11.06 22.37 3.46
C VAL A 512 -12.36 22.10 4.22
N SER A 513 -13.25 23.09 4.25
CA SER A 513 -14.60 22.94 4.79
C SER A 513 -15.55 22.27 3.82
#